data_AF-A0A6N9BDB0-F1
#
_entry.id   AF-A0A6N9BDB0-F1
#
_cell.length_a   1.000
_cell.length_b   1.000
_cell.length_c   1.000
_cell.angle_alpha   90.00
_cell.angle_beta   90.00
_cell.angle_gamma   90.00
#
_symmetry.space_group_name_H-M   'P 1'
#
loop_
_entity.id
_entity.type
_entity.pdbx_description
1 polymer ?
#
loop_
_entity_poly.entity_id
_entity_poly.type
_entity_poly.pdbx_seq_one_letter_code
_entity_poly.pdbx_strand_id
1 'polypeptide(L)'
;MGKSVAVLAVHGVGSQGAKTPTNTSTLTFSKSLANLVAAEIGKKKFKNHVAWHEGFWADILQNRQGRYLHLIRRRTRGDQMRGFLARNISDAATYRLISTDPKADTYQRIHGRIERALDDFNIDPDVDKDARLIILAHSLGGHIMSNYLYDMQKKPLMPLTDFRNARTTMAFVTFGCNIPLFTFAYDPADVMPIRRPGTALAVPKYRKYYLKTWWRNYYDKDDILGYPLRDIGPGYKELEAKKELKDIPINAGGLFTSWNPMSHNAYWKDADFYRPVARLINKAI
;
A
#
# COMPACT_ATOMS: atom_id res chain seq x y z
N MET A 1 -8.52 17.10 -21.13
CA MET A 1 -9.23 16.60 -19.94
C MET A 1 -8.19 15.95 -19.07
N GLY A 2 -8.09 16.36 -17.81
CA GLY A 2 -7.14 15.77 -16.87
C GLY A 2 -7.56 14.35 -16.45
N LYS A 3 -6.65 13.70 -15.75
CA LYS A 3 -6.79 12.37 -15.17
C LYS A 3 -7.62 12.51 -13.91
N SER A 4 -8.81 11.92 -13.93
CA SER A 4 -9.79 11.99 -12.85
C SER A 4 -9.59 10.94 -11.74
N VAL A 5 -8.61 10.04 -11.89
CA VAL A 5 -8.21 9.01 -10.93
C VAL A 5 -6.72 9.09 -10.65
N ALA A 6 -6.37 9.09 -9.36
CA ALA A 6 -5.00 8.89 -8.89
C ALA A 6 -4.90 7.50 -8.23
N VAL A 7 -3.94 6.68 -8.66
CA VAL A 7 -3.64 5.38 -8.06
C VAL A 7 -2.27 5.45 -7.40
N LEU A 8 -2.24 5.33 -6.08
CA LEU A 8 -1.01 5.20 -5.31
C LEU A 8 -0.77 3.72 -4.99
N ALA A 9 0.29 3.14 -5.56
CA ALA A 9 0.75 1.82 -5.18
C ALA A 9 1.86 1.91 -4.12
N VAL A 10 1.69 1.22 -3.00
CA VAL A 10 2.67 1.14 -1.92
C VAL A 10 3.03 -0.31 -1.69
N HIS A 11 4.27 -0.68 -1.96
CA HIS A 11 4.77 -2.01 -1.65
C HIS A 11 5.25 -2.06 -0.20
N GLY A 12 5.12 -3.21 0.43
CA GLY A 12 5.84 -3.52 1.66
C GLY A 12 7.28 -3.86 1.34
N VAL A 13 7.56 -5.14 1.27
CA VAL A 13 8.93 -5.63 1.45
C VAL A 13 9.54 -6.18 0.17
N GLY A 14 10.86 -6.12 0.05
CA GLY A 14 11.62 -6.78 -1.01
C GLY A 14 12.15 -5.81 -2.07
N SER A 15 12.71 -6.34 -3.15
CA SER A 15 13.32 -5.51 -4.19
C SER A 15 12.24 -4.78 -4.99
N GLN A 16 11.86 -3.58 -4.53
CA GLN A 16 11.14 -2.60 -5.36
C GLN A 16 12.00 -2.17 -6.57
N GLY A 17 13.27 -2.55 -6.58
CA GLY A 17 14.31 -2.21 -7.56
C GLY A 17 15.55 -1.76 -6.81
N ALA A 18 16.75 -2.00 -7.36
CA ALA A 18 17.99 -1.55 -6.72
C ALA A 18 18.22 -0.03 -6.84
N LYS A 19 17.45 0.64 -7.70
CA LYS A 19 17.52 2.09 -7.95
C LYS A 19 16.15 2.71 -7.81
N THR A 20 16.06 3.69 -6.92
CA THR A 20 14.90 4.56 -6.77
C THR A 20 14.63 5.28 -8.08
N PRO A 21 13.42 5.17 -8.64
CA PRO A 21 13.06 5.94 -9.82
C PRO A 21 13.14 7.45 -9.56
N THR A 22 13.53 8.21 -10.58
CA THR A 22 13.57 9.68 -10.48
C THR A 22 12.19 10.29 -10.27
N ASN A 23 11.15 9.68 -10.86
CA ASN A 23 9.77 10.15 -10.79
C ASN A 23 8.88 9.01 -10.29
N THR A 24 7.93 9.32 -9.40
CA THR A 24 7.02 8.33 -8.80
C THR A 24 6.06 7.70 -9.82
N SER A 25 5.84 8.35 -10.97
CA SER A 25 5.10 7.79 -12.12
C SER A 25 5.89 6.75 -12.95
N THR A 26 7.20 6.63 -12.74
CA THR A 26 8.01 5.59 -13.41
C THR A 26 7.81 4.26 -12.69
N LEU A 27 6.87 3.46 -13.19
CA LEU A 27 6.48 2.22 -12.52
C LEU A 27 7.58 1.16 -12.52
N THR A 28 7.84 0.62 -11.34
CA THR A 28 8.76 -0.49 -11.06
C THR A 28 7.97 -1.71 -10.63
N PHE A 29 7.73 -1.88 -9.33
CA PHE A 29 7.10 -3.06 -8.74
C PHE A 29 5.65 -3.24 -9.15
N SER A 30 4.91 -2.16 -9.40
CA SER A 30 3.48 -2.20 -9.75
C SER A 30 3.23 -2.23 -11.27
N LYS A 31 4.28 -2.17 -12.09
CA LYS A 31 4.17 -2.11 -13.57
C LYS A 31 3.32 -3.23 -14.17
N SER A 32 3.49 -4.47 -13.68
CA SER A 32 2.71 -5.61 -14.19
C SER A 32 1.23 -5.47 -13.88
N LEU A 33 0.88 -5.09 -12.65
CA LEU A 33 -0.50 -4.85 -12.24
C LEU A 33 -1.14 -3.71 -13.03
N ALA A 34 -0.43 -2.59 -13.17
CA ALA A 34 -0.90 -1.44 -13.94
C ALA A 34 -1.21 -1.82 -15.40
N ASN A 35 -0.36 -2.64 -16.03
CA ASN A 35 -0.60 -3.12 -17.39
C ASN A 35 -1.83 -4.03 -17.51
N LEU A 36 -2.03 -4.94 -16.56
CA LEU A 36 -3.19 -5.83 -16.52
C LEU A 36 -4.49 -5.05 -16.28
N VAL A 37 -4.47 -4.10 -15.34
CA VAL A 37 -5.59 -3.18 -15.10
C VAL A 37 -5.89 -2.33 -16.35
N ALA A 38 -4.86 -1.80 -17.02
CA ALA A 38 -5.03 -1.02 -18.24
C ALA A 38 -5.63 -1.85 -19.38
N ALA A 39 -5.30 -3.14 -19.47
CA ALA A 39 -5.89 -4.05 -20.44
C ALA A 39 -7.39 -4.28 -20.15
N GLU A 40 -7.76 -4.53 -18.89
CA GLU A 40 -9.16 -4.73 -18.46
C GLU A 40 -10.03 -3.47 -18.62
N ILE A 41 -9.48 -2.27 -18.38
CA ILE A 41 -10.21 -1.00 -18.53
C ILE A 41 -10.25 -0.53 -20.01
N GLY A 42 -9.29 -0.97 -20.81
CA GLY A 42 -9.00 -0.43 -22.14
C GLY A 42 -7.90 0.63 -22.07
N LYS A 43 -6.77 0.37 -22.76
CA LYS A 43 -5.52 1.14 -22.64
C LYS A 43 -5.69 2.64 -22.91
N LYS A 44 -6.53 3.02 -23.88
CA LYS A 44 -6.81 4.44 -24.20
C LYS A 44 -7.54 5.13 -23.05
N LYS A 45 -8.57 4.48 -22.49
CA LYS A 45 -9.33 5.00 -21.36
C LYS A 45 -8.44 5.12 -20.11
N PHE A 46 -7.66 4.07 -19.81
CA PHE A 46 -6.69 4.10 -18.72
C PHE A 46 -5.70 5.25 -18.86
N LYS A 47 -5.06 5.40 -20.03
CA LYS A 47 -4.10 6.49 -20.29
C LYS A 47 -4.70 7.88 -20.08
N ASN A 48 -5.96 8.07 -20.51
CA ASN A 48 -6.62 9.38 -20.46
C ASN A 48 -7.13 9.76 -19.07
N HIS A 49 -7.46 8.79 -18.20
CA HIS A 49 -8.15 9.07 -16.94
C HIS A 49 -7.36 8.70 -15.68
N VAL A 50 -6.28 7.91 -15.79
CA VAL A 50 -5.56 7.38 -14.63
C VAL A 50 -4.14 7.93 -14.56
N ALA A 51 -3.80 8.51 -13.42
CA ALA A 51 -2.44 8.74 -12.95
C ALA A 51 -2.06 7.61 -11.99
N TRP A 52 -0.88 7.01 -12.18
CA TRP A 52 -0.44 5.88 -11.35
C TRP A 52 0.97 6.16 -10.85
N HIS A 53 1.12 6.32 -9.53
CA HIS A 53 2.40 6.57 -8.88
C HIS A 53 2.74 5.46 -7.87
N GLU A 54 4.03 5.32 -7.58
CA GLU A 54 4.56 4.39 -6.59
C GLU A 54 5.17 5.13 -5.40
N GLY A 55 4.75 4.74 -4.19
CA GLY A 55 5.41 5.12 -2.94
C GLY A 55 6.68 4.28 -2.73
N PHE A 56 7.72 4.54 -3.52
CA PHE A 56 8.99 3.80 -3.44
C PHE A 56 9.80 4.20 -2.22
N TRP A 57 10.17 3.24 -1.37
CA TRP A 57 10.91 3.51 -0.13
C TRP A 57 12.03 2.52 0.19
N ALA A 58 12.12 1.41 -0.54
CA ALA A 58 13.02 0.30 -0.18
C ALA A 58 14.52 0.69 -0.13
N ASP A 59 14.95 1.72 -0.87
CA ASP A 59 16.33 2.19 -0.88
C ASP A 59 16.83 2.74 0.47
N ILE A 60 15.90 3.15 1.35
CA ILE A 60 16.20 3.67 2.69
C ILE A 60 16.95 2.62 3.52
N LEU A 61 16.56 1.34 3.40
CA LEU A 61 17.11 0.23 4.18
C LEU A 61 18.02 -0.69 3.34
N GLN A 62 17.68 -0.91 2.06
CA GLN A 62 18.37 -1.89 1.21
C GLN A 62 19.85 -1.60 1.00
N ASN A 63 20.25 -0.33 0.95
CA ASN A 63 21.67 0.02 0.80
C ASN A 63 22.51 -0.46 2.00
N ARG A 64 21.98 -0.30 3.22
CA ARG A 64 22.66 -0.73 4.46
C ARG A 64 22.67 -2.25 4.57
N GLN A 65 21.55 -2.89 4.29
CA GLN A 65 21.40 -4.35 4.28
C GLN A 65 22.30 -5.02 3.24
N GLY A 66 22.29 -4.51 2.00
CA GLY A 66 23.12 -5.03 0.91
C GLY A 66 24.62 -4.92 1.21
N ARG A 67 25.05 -3.80 1.78
CA ARG A 67 26.44 -3.63 2.25
C ARG A 67 26.81 -4.65 3.31
N TYR A 68 25.95 -4.85 4.32
CA TYR A 68 26.21 -5.83 5.37
C TYR A 68 26.25 -7.28 4.83
N LEU A 69 25.28 -7.65 4.01
CA LEU A 69 25.23 -8.97 3.37
C LEU A 69 26.47 -9.23 2.50
N HIS A 70 26.97 -8.21 1.80
CA HIS A 70 28.20 -8.31 1.03
C HIS A 70 29.43 -8.62 1.91
N LEU A 71 29.55 -7.95 3.07
CA LEU A 71 30.66 -8.16 4.01
C LEU A 71 30.69 -9.59 4.57
N ILE A 72 29.53 -10.19 4.80
CA ILE A 72 29.43 -11.53 5.39
C ILE A 72 29.34 -12.66 4.35
N ARG A 73 29.21 -12.38 3.05
CA ARG A 73 28.93 -13.41 2.02
C ARG A 73 29.93 -14.57 1.99
N ARG A 74 31.20 -14.30 2.33
CA ARG A 74 32.25 -15.34 2.36
C ARG A 74 32.28 -16.11 3.68
N ARG A 75 31.55 -15.65 4.69
CA ARG A 75 31.47 -16.22 6.05
C ARG A 75 30.15 -16.94 6.31
N THR A 76 29.16 -16.80 5.42
CA THR A 76 27.84 -17.43 5.54
C THR A 76 27.50 -18.30 4.34
N ARG A 77 26.50 -19.17 4.52
CA ARG A 77 25.82 -19.89 3.44
C ARG A 77 24.34 -19.46 3.39
N GLY A 78 23.68 -19.79 2.29
CA GLY A 78 22.25 -19.51 2.10
C GLY A 78 21.95 -18.04 1.83
N ASP A 79 22.83 -17.33 1.10
CA ASP A 79 22.77 -15.88 0.91
C ASP A 79 21.45 -15.39 0.29
N GLN A 80 20.78 -16.22 -0.52
CA GLN A 80 19.45 -15.90 -1.05
C GLN A 80 18.39 -15.83 0.06
N MET A 81 18.27 -16.89 0.87
CA MET A 81 17.34 -16.94 2.00
C MET A 81 17.70 -15.90 3.06
N ARG A 82 18.99 -15.76 3.37
CA ARG A 82 19.48 -14.72 4.30
C ARG A 82 19.16 -13.33 3.79
N GLY A 83 19.39 -13.07 2.51
CA GLY A 83 19.05 -11.80 1.88
C GLY A 83 17.56 -11.54 1.89
N PHE A 84 16.73 -12.56 1.72
CA PHE A 84 15.27 -12.47 1.87
C PHE A 84 14.90 -12.10 3.30
N LEU A 85 15.31 -12.89 4.31
CA LEU A 85 15.00 -12.61 5.71
C LEU A 85 15.52 -11.23 6.17
N ALA A 86 16.75 -10.88 5.78
CA ALA A 86 17.34 -9.58 6.08
C ALA A 86 16.54 -8.43 5.46
N ARG A 87 16.00 -8.59 4.26
CA ARG A 87 15.13 -7.58 3.65
C ARG A 87 13.71 -7.62 4.22
N ASN A 88 13.23 -8.76 4.72
CA ASN A 88 11.84 -8.88 5.16
C ASN A 88 11.63 -8.62 6.64
N ILE A 89 12.33 -9.36 7.48
CA ILE A 89 12.22 -9.24 8.93
C ILE A 89 12.86 -7.92 9.38
N SER A 90 14.02 -7.54 8.81
CA SER A 90 14.65 -6.29 9.23
C SER A 90 13.81 -5.07 8.83
N ASP A 91 13.18 -5.05 7.66
CA ASP A 91 12.33 -3.93 7.25
C ASP A 91 11.15 -3.78 8.21
N ALA A 92 10.47 -4.89 8.53
CA ALA A 92 9.38 -4.93 9.50
C ALA A 92 9.85 -4.49 10.92
N ALA A 93 11.00 -4.96 11.38
CA ALA A 93 11.52 -4.66 12.71
C ALA A 93 12.07 -3.22 12.85
N THR A 94 12.59 -2.65 11.75
CA THR A 94 13.16 -1.29 11.75
C THR A 94 12.14 -0.21 11.43
N TYR A 95 11.05 -0.56 10.73
CA TYR A 95 9.92 0.32 10.53
C TYR A 95 9.11 0.47 11.84
N ARG A 96 9.55 1.39 12.70
CA ARG A 96 8.84 1.75 13.92
C ARG A 96 9.11 3.21 14.30
N LEU A 97 8.14 3.86 14.91
CA LEU A 97 8.32 5.20 15.45
C LEU A 97 9.19 5.13 16.72
N ILE A 98 10.37 5.75 16.69
CA ILE A 98 11.24 5.95 17.86
C ILE A 98 11.30 7.46 18.12
N SER A 99 10.45 7.96 19.01
CA SER A 99 10.37 9.41 19.31
C SER A 99 11.51 9.91 20.19
N THR A 100 12.21 9.02 20.90
CA THR A 100 13.26 9.37 21.87
C THR A 100 14.65 9.50 21.28
N ASP A 101 14.87 9.06 20.02
CA ASP A 101 16.15 9.17 19.34
C ASP A 101 15.96 9.79 17.95
N PRO A 102 16.37 11.05 17.72
CA PRO A 102 16.21 11.71 16.44
C PRO A 102 17.04 11.06 15.32
N LYS A 103 18.03 10.20 15.64
CA LYS A 103 18.80 9.45 14.65
C LYS A 103 18.04 8.25 14.09
N ALA A 104 16.98 7.81 14.78
CA ALA A 104 16.14 6.70 14.37
C ALA A 104 15.00 7.17 13.45
N ASP A 105 15.37 7.78 12.33
CA ASP A 105 14.45 8.51 11.42
C ASP A 105 13.80 7.64 10.32
N THR A 106 13.90 6.31 10.41
CA THR A 106 13.44 5.39 9.34
C THR A 106 11.95 5.53 9.07
N TYR A 107 11.14 5.64 10.13
CA TYR A 107 9.70 5.82 10.03
C TYR A 107 9.34 7.11 9.25
N GLN A 108 9.96 8.23 9.64
CA GLN A 108 9.74 9.54 9.04
C GLN A 108 10.23 9.58 7.59
N ARG A 109 11.38 8.97 7.29
CA ARG A 109 11.92 8.91 5.93
C ARG A 109 11.02 8.10 4.99
N ILE A 110 10.45 6.99 5.46
CA ILE A 110 9.49 6.19 4.68
C ILE A 110 8.21 6.99 4.46
N HIS A 111 7.66 7.63 5.49
CA HIS A 111 6.49 8.52 5.34
C HIS A 111 6.75 9.67 4.37
N GLY A 112 7.93 10.28 4.40
CA GLY A 112 8.32 11.31 3.42
C GLY A 112 8.33 10.83 1.96
N ARG A 113 8.49 9.52 1.70
CA ARG A 113 8.33 8.94 0.35
C ARG A 113 6.87 8.86 -0.07
N ILE A 114 5.99 8.50 0.86
CA ILE A 114 4.54 8.48 0.64
C ILE A 114 4.06 9.91 0.37
N GLU A 115 4.50 10.88 1.17
CA GLU A 115 4.20 12.29 0.96
C GLU A 115 4.63 12.77 -0.42
N ARG A 116 5.85 12.45 -0.85
CA ARG A 116 6.33 12.84 -2.19
C ARG A 116 5.43 12.26 -3.29
N ALA A 117 5.07 10.98 -3.22
CA ALA A 117 4.20 10.38 -4.23
C ALA A 117 2.79 11.01 -4.26
N LEU A 118 2.27 11.42 -3.10
CA LEU A 118 1.00 12.14 -2.99
C LEU A 118 1.10 13.59 -3.52
N ASP A 119 2.20 14.29 -3.20
CA ASP A 119 2.48 15.64 -3.71
C ASP A 119 2.66 15.65 -5.23
N ASP A 120 3.27 14.60 -5.79
CA ASP A 120 3.48 14.47 -7.23
C ASP A 120 2.14 14.49 -8.00
N PHE A 121 1.06 13.91 -7.45
CA PHE A 121 -0.28 14.07 -8.04
C PHE A 121 -0.79 15.51 -8.00
N ASN A 122 -0.44 16.26 -6.95
CA ASN A 122 -0.87 17.64 -6.83
C ASN A 122 -0.12 18.57 -7.81
N ILE A 123 1.15 18.29 -8.14
CA ILE A 123 1.92 19.15 -9.05
C ILE A 123 1.80 18.73 -10.52
N ASP A 124 1.32 17.53 -10.81
CA ASP A 124 1.09 17.05 -12.17
C ASP A 124 -0.06 17.86 -12.84
N PRO A 125 0.21 18.62 -13.92
CA PRO A 125 -0.80 19.42 -14.61
C PRO A 125 -1.86 18.56 -15.32
N ASP A 126 -1.57 17.28 -15.58
CA ASP A 126 -2.50 16.35 -16.19
C ASP A 126 -3.41 15.67 -15.15
N VAL A 127 -3.27 15.94 -13.85
CA VAL A 127 -4.10 15.34 -12.79
C VAL A 127 -5.11 16.34 -12.27
N ASP A 128 -6.39 15.96 -12.28
CA ASP A 128 -7.44 16.80 -11.73
C ASP A 128 -7.23 16.97 -10.22
N LYS A 129 -7.39 18.20 -9.70
CA LYS A 129 -7.19 18.49 -8.27
C LYS A 129 -8.15 17.74 -7.35
N ASP A 130 -9.31 17.36 -7.87
CA ASP A 130 -10.35 16.57 -7.22
C ASP A 130 -10.34 15.10 -7.65
N ALA A 131 -9.25 14.63 -8.30
CA ALA A 131 -9.15 13.25 -8.74
C ALA A 131 -9.28 12.29 -7.55
N ARG A 132 -10.00 11.19 -7.79
CA ARG A 132 -10.29 10.19 -6.75
C ARG A 132 -9.05 9.36 -6.49
N LEU A 133 -8.58 9.37 -5.25
CA LEU A 133 -7.42 8.59 -4.84
C LEU A 133 -7.83 7.14 -4.55
N ILE A 134 -7.15 6.19 -5.17
CA ILE A 134 -7.23 4.76 -4.87
C ILE A 134 -5.85 4.32 -4.40
N ILE A 135 -5.79 3.76 -3.20
CA ILE A 135 -4.55 3.31 -2.59
C ILE A 135 -4.48 1.80 -2.69
N LEU A 136 -3.41 1.27 -3.28
CA LEU A 136 -3.12 -0.15 -3.41
C LEU A 136 -1.89 -0.48 -2.55
N ALA A 137 -2.09 -1.17 -1.43
CA ALA A 137 -1.06 -1.38 -0.44
C ALA A 137 -0.79 -2.88 -0.21
N HIS A 138 0.40 -3.33 -0.60
CA HIS A 138 0.80 -4.72 -0.52
C HIS A 138 1.61 -4.98 0.75
N SER A 139 1.37 -6.08 1.48
CA SER A 139 2.26 -6.51 2.56
C SER A 139 2.46 -5.42 3.63
N LEU A 140 3.71 -5.19 4.07
CA LEU A 140 4.10 -4.09 4.95
C LEU A 140 3.65 -2.71 4.44
N GLY A 141 3.41 -2.54 3.14
CA GLY A 141 2.88 -1.31 2.55
C GLY A 141 1.50 -0.97 3.13
N GLY A 142 0.70 -1.98 3.47
CA GLY A 142 -0.57 -1.80 4.17
C GLY A 142 -0.38 -1.20 5.57
N HIS A 143 0.58 -1.73 6.33
CA HIS A 143 0.92 -1.20 7.65
C HIS A 143 1.51 0.22 7.56
N ILE A 144 2.43 0.46 6.61
CA ILE A 144 3.02 1.78 6.35
C ILE A 144 1.95 2.82 6.04
N MET A 145 1.06 2.49 5.11
CA MET A 145 0.00 3.38 4.67
C MET A 145 -1.05 3.60 5.77
N SER A 146 -1.41 2.56 6.53
CA SER A 146 -2.31 2.69 7.69
C SER A 146 -1.74 3.64 8.74
N ASN A 147 -0.45 3.50 9.07
CA ASN A 147 0.23 4.39 10.02
C ASN A 147 0.32 5.83 9.49
N TYR A 148 0.63 6.01 8.19
CA TYR A 148 0.61 7.34 7.56
C TYR A 148 -0.76 8.01 7.68
N LEU A 149 -1.84 7.29 7.33
CA LEU A 149 -3.19 7.80 7.46
C LEU A 149 -3.57 8.07 8.92
N TYR A 150 -3.13 7.22 9.85
CA TYR A 150 -3.30 7.45 11.28
C TYR A 150 -2.68 8.78 11.71
N ASP A 151 -1.43 9.02 11.32
CA ASP A 151 -0.70 10.24 11.67
C ASP A 151 -1.36 11.48 11.06
N MET A 152 -1.81 11.42 9.80
CA MET A 152 -2.53 12.53 9.16
C MET A 152 -3.88 12.83 9.83
N GLN A 153 -4.56 11.84 10.40
CA GLN A 153 -5.80 12.07 11.17
C GLN A 153 -5.55 12.69 12.54
N LYS A 154 -4.36 12.48 13.12
CA LYS A 154 -3.98 13.03 14.43
C LYS A 154 -3.36 14.42 14.31
N LYS A 155 -2.50 14.61 13.32
CA LYS A 155 -1.77 15.85 13.07
C LYS A 155 -1.71 16.08 11.55
N PRO A 156 -2.78 16.60 10.94
CA PRO A 156 -2.79 16.86 9.51
C PRO A 156 -1.72 17.88 9.12
N LEU A 157 -1.15 17.72 7.93
CA LEU A 157 -0.13 18.63 7.41
C LEU A 157 -0.78 19.86 6.79
N MET A 158 -0.29 21.05 7.18
CA MET A 158 -0.76 22.35 6.72
C MET A 158 0.18 22.92 5.63
N PRO A 159 -0.35 23.55 4.57
CA PRO A 159 -1.77 23.68 4.25
C PRO A 159 -2.39 22.33 3.85
N LEU A 160 -3.69 22.14 4.13
CA LEU A 160 -4.41 20.93 3.79
C LEU A 160 -4.52 20.77 2.27
N THR A 161 -3.59 20.06 1.66
CA THR A 161 -3.78 19.55 0.29
C THR A 161 -4.57 18.24 0.36
N ASP A 162 -5.49 18.06 -0.59
CA ASP A 162 -6.40 16.91 -0.57
C ASP A 162 -5.66 15.57 -0.75
N PHE A 163 -4.60 15.52 -1.56
CA PHE A 163 -3.80 14.31 -1.72
C PHE A 163 -2.96 13.98 -0.49
N ARG A 164 -2.23 14.93 0.08
CA ARG A 164 -1.33 14.67 1.23
C ARG A 164 -2.11 14.21 2.46
N ASN A 165 -3.30 14.75 2.68
CA ASN A 165 -4.19 14.31 3.76
C ASN A 165 -5.18 13.21 3.30
N ALA A 166 -4.99 12.64 2.11
CA ALA A 166 -5.77 11.54 1.54
C ALA A 166 -7.30 11.79 1.52
N ARG A 167 -7.73 13.05 1.45
CA ARG A 167 -9.14 13.48 1.57
C ARG A 167 -10.00 13.05 0.38
N THR A 168 -9.39 12.83 -0.79
CA THR A 168 -10.05 12.31 -2.00
C THR A 168 -10.03 10.79 -2.10
N THR A 169 -9.62 10.07 -1.05
CA THR A 169 -9.54 8.61 -1.07
C THR A 169 -10.91 7.97 -1.26
N MET A 170 -11.11 7.35 -2.41
CA MET A 170 -12.29 6.54 -2.73
C MET A 170 -12.18 5.13 -2.16
N ALA A 171 -10.98 4.56 -2.14
CA ALA A 171 -10.75 3.22 -1.63
C ALA A 171 -9.32 3.00 -1.13
N PHE A 172 -9.20 2.26 -0.03
CA PHE A 172 -7.97 1.69 0.49
C PHE A 172 -8.01 0.17 0.26
N VAL A 173 -7.17 -0.32 -0.64
CA VAL A 173 -7.08 -1.72 -1.00
C VAL A 173 -5.79 -2.29 -0.43
N THR A 174 -5.92 -3.18 0.54
CA THR A 174 -4.79 -3.96 1.06
C THR A 174 -4.78 -5.35 0.42
N PHE A 175 -3.60 -5.91 0.20
CA PHE A 175 -3.46 -7.28 -0.28
C PHE A 175 -2.19 -7.93 0.26
N GLY A 176 -2.25 -9.23 0.56
CA GLY A 176 -1.19 -9.90 1.32
C GLY A 176 -0.87 -9.16 2.62
N CYS A 177 -1.89 -8.62 3.31
CA CYS A 177 -1.70 -7.63 4.36
C CYS A 177 -1.19 -8.24 5.68
N ASN A 178 -0.14 -7.65 6.26
CA ASN A 178 0.49 -8.13 7.49
C ASN A 178 0.26 -7.22 8.71
N ILE A 179 -0.72 -6.30 8.65
CA ILE A 179 -1.10 -5.42 9.78
C ILE A 179 -1.26 -6.20 11.09
N PRO A 180 -1.93 -7.37 11.14
CA PRO A 180 -2.10 -8.12 12.38
C PRO A 180 -0.80 -8.45 13.12
N LEU A 181 0.32 -8.67 12.40
CA LEU A 181 1.61 -8.98 13.03
C LEU A 181 2.15 -7.82 13.87
N PHE A 182 1.77 -6.59 13.56
CA PHE A 182 2.24 -5.39 14.24
C PHE A 182 1.31 -4.93 15.36
N THR A 183 0.11 -5.50 15.46
CA THR A 183 -0.86 -5.15 16.49
C THR A 183 -0.69 -5.99 17.76
N PHE A 184 0.04 -7.12 17.70
CA PHE A 184 0.27 -8.00 18.85
C PHE A 184 1.05 -7.37 20.01
N ALA A 185 1.60 -6.17 19.83
CA ALA A 185 2.17 -5.40 20.93
C ALA A 185 1.11 -4.78 21.87
N TYR A 186 -0.17 -4.85 21.52
CA TYR A 186 -1.28 -4.24 22.25
C TYR A 186 -2.35 -5.28 22.60
N ASP A 187 -3.14 -5.00 23.64
CA ASP A 187 -4.38 -5.74 23.89
C ASP A 187 -5.34 -5.51 22.70
N PRO A 188 -6.02 -6.55 22.17
CA PRO A 188 -6.99 -6.39 21.09
C PRO A 188 -8.05 -5.29 21.31
N ALA A 189 -8.42 -5.02 22.56
CA ALA A 189 -9.37 -3.95 22.91
C ALA A 189 -8.82 -2.54 22.64
N ASP A 190 -7.51 -2.36 22.65
CA ASP A 190 -6.82 -1.09 22.40
C ASP A 190 -6.49 -0.87 20.92
N VAL A 191 -6.64 -1.91 20.08
CA VAL A 191 -6.29 -1.85 18.67
C VAL A 191 -7.45 -1.28 17.84
N MET A 192 -7.33 0.00 17.47
CA MET A 192 -8.33 0.70 16.66
C MET A 192 -7.90 0.84 15.19
N PRO A 193 -8.79 0.59 14.21
CA PRO A 193 -8.50 0.87 12.81
C PRO A 193 -8.47 2.38 12.55
N ILE A 194 -7.82 2.78 11.46
CA ILE A 194 -7.96 4.13 10.92
C ILE A 194 -9.42 4.42 10.53
N ARG A 195 -9.80 5.69 10.58
CA ARG A 195 -11.11 6.14 10.09
C ARG A 195 -11.04 6.28 8.57
N ARG A 196 -12.20 6.39 7.91
CA ARG A 196 -12.27 6.65 6.46
C ARG A 196 -11.55 7.98 6.14
N PRO A 197 -10.49 8.01 5.32
CA PRO A 197 -9.78 9.25 5.00
C PRO A 197 -10.54 10.15 3.99
N GLY A 198 -11.34 9.54 3.10
CA GLY A 198 -12.05 10.14 1.95
C GLY A 198 -13.14 11.18 2.25
N THR A 199 -12.90 12.11 3.17
CA THR A 199 -13.86 13.11 3.65
C THR A 199 -14.32 14.09 2.56
N ALA A 200 -13.48 14.43 1.58
CA ALA A 200 -13.85 15.31 0.47
C ALA A 200 -14.90 14.69 -0.46
N LEU A 201 -15.04 13.36 -0.47
CA LEU A 201 -16.04 12.66 -1.28
C LEU A 201 -17.44 12.64 -0.65
N ALA A 202 -17.59 13.10 0.59
CA ALA A 202 -18.88 13.08 1.30
C ALA A 202 -19.88 14.12 0.77
N VAL A 203 -19.40 15.17 0.09
CA VAL A 203 -20.22 16.26 -0.46
C VAL A 203 -21.09 15.77 -1.64
N PRO A 204 -22.26 16.40 -1.90
CA PRO A 204 -23.21 15.93 -2.92
C PRO A 204 -22.60 15.69 -4.30
N LYS A 205 -21.70 16.57 -4.75
CA LYS A 205 -21.02 16.48 -6.05
C LYS A 205 -20.27 15.16 -6.26
N TYR A 206 -19.65 14.61 -5.21
CA TYR A 206 -18.81 13.41 -5.29
C TYR A 206 -19.41 12.18 -4.61
N ARG A 207 -20.65 12.28 -4.11
CA ARG A 207 -21.30 11.23 -3.30
C ARG A 207 -21.36 9.87 -3.99
N LYS A 208 -21.46 9.83 -5.32
CA LYS A 208 -21.42 8.57 -6.11
C LYS A 208 -20.11 7.79 -5.98
N TYR A 209 -19.03 8.45 -5.59
CA TYR A 209 -17.72 7.83 -5.34
C TYR A 209 -17.49 7.52 -3.85
N TYR A 210 -18.40 7.91 -2.97
CA TYR A 210 -18.33 7.61 -1.53
C TYR A 210 -18.77 6.16 -1.26
N LEU A 211 -17.83 5.23 -1.41
CA LEU A 211 -18.11 3.81 -1.26
C LEU A 211 -18.38 3.43 0.20
N LYS A 212 -19.42 2.63 0.43
CA LYS A 212 -19.68 2.04 1.75
C LYS A 212 -18.48 1.20 2.18
N THR A 213 -18.12 0.19 1.36
CA THR A 213 -16.88 -0.59 1.52
C THR A 213 -15.70 0.16 0.92
N TRP A 214 -15.08 1.00 1.74
CA TRP A 214 -13.93 1.81 1.36
C TRP A 214 -12.61 1.07 1.62
N TRP A 215 -12.56 0.17 2.60
CA TRP A 215 -11.40 -0.70 2.86
C TRP A 215 -11.67 -2.10 2.32
N ARG A 216 -10.86 -2.57 1.38
CA ARG A 216 -10.92 -3.94 0.84
C ARG A 216 -9.60 -4.65 1.09
N ASN A 217 -9.62 -5.73 1.85
CA ASN A 217 -8.43 -6.52 2.15
C ASN A 217 -8.49 -7.86 1.39
N TYR A 218 -7.56 -8.09 0.48
CA TYR A 218 -7.44 -9.35 -0.26
C TYR A 218 -6.36 -10.23 0.38
N TYR A 219 -6.67 -11.48 0.65
CA TYR A 219 -5.70 -12.42 1.20
C TYR A 219 -5.88 -13.80 0.59
N ASP A 220 -4.78 -14.50 0.40
CA ASP A 220 -4.75 -15.92 0.10
C ASP A 220 -4.63 -16.69 1.41
N LYS A 221 -5.41 -17.76 1.56
CA LYS A 221 -5.36 -18.62 2.74
C LYS A 221 -4.02 -19.34 2.87
N ASP A 222 -3.32 -19.54 1.76
CA ASP A 222 -2.01 -20.19 1.70
C ASP A 222 -0.84 -19.18 1.84
N ASP A 223 -1.14 -17.87 1.89
CA ASP A 223 -0.13 -16.83 2.13
C ASP A 223 0.09 -16.61 3.63
N ILE A 224 1.16 -17.20 4.16
CA ILE A 224 1.55 -17.07 5.57
C ILE A 224 1.88 -15.63 6.02
N LEU A 225 1.98 -14.68 5.10
CA LEU A 225 2.22 -13.27 5.39
C LEU A 225 0.98 -12.39 5.18
N GLY A 226 -0.10 -12.94 4.61
CA GLY A 226 -1.35 -12.25 4.32
C GLY A 226 -2.47 -12.68 5.27
N TYR A 227 -3.06 -11.73 5.98
CA TYR A 227 -4.03 -12.01 7.03
C TYR A 227 -5.35 -11.25 6.81
N PRO A 228 -6.50 -11.82 7.24
CA PRO A 228 -7.73 -11.06 7.40
C PRO A 228 -7.58 -10.01 8.50
N LEU A 229 -8.34 -8.92 8.42
CA LEU A 229 -8.26 -7.80 9.36
C LEU A 229 -9.38 -7.80 10.41
N ARG A 230 -10.54 -8.38 10.09
CA ARG A 230 -11.74 -8.38 10.96
C ARG A 230 -11.44 -8.78 12.40
N ASP A 231 -10.62 -9.81 12.58
CA ASP A 231 -10.41 -10.47 13.88
C ASP A 231 -9.22 -9.88 14.67
N ILE A 232 -8.64 -8.76 14.22
CA ILE A 232 -7.61 -8.03 14.97
C ILE A 232 -8.13 -7.53 16.32
N GLY A 233 -9.37 -7.03 16.36
CA GLY A 233 -9.96 -6.44 17.56
C GLY A 233 -11.36 -5.85 17.31
N PRO A 234 -12.05 -5.36 18.36
CA PRO A 234 -13.43 -4.90 18.28
C PRO A 234 -13.66 -3.81 17.23
N GLY A 235 -12.72 -2.88 17.07
CA GLY A 235 -12.83 -1.80 16.08
C GLY A 235 -12.85 -2.30 14.62
N TYR A 236 -12.02 -3.31 14.30
CA TYR A 236 -12.02 -3.91 12.97
C TYR A 236 -13.30 -4.72 12.71
N LYS A 237 -13.77 -5.46 13.71
CA LYS A 237 -15.06 -6.17 13.66
C LYS A 237 -16.23 -5.21 13.45
N GLU A 238 -16.20 -4.04 14.08
CA GLU A 238 -17.20 -3.00 13.88
C GLU A 238 -17.19 -2.43 12.45
N LEU A 239 -16.00 -2.17 11.88
CA LEU A 239 -15.91 -1.73 10.48
C LEU A 239 -16.48 -2.76 9.51
N GLU A 240 -16.22 -4.06 9.73
CA GLU A 240 -16.77 -5.13 8.91
C GLU A 240 -18.30 -5.23 9.06
N ALA A 241 -18.83 -5.15 10.29
CA ALA A 241 -20.25 -5.13 10.56
C ALA A 241 -20.97 -3.96 9.88
N LYS A 242 -20.33 -2.78 9.83
CA LYS A 242 -20.80 -1.60 9.09
C LYS A 242 -20.62 -1.71 7.57
N LYS A 243 -20.02 -2.80 7.07
CA LYS A 243 -19.65 -3.06 5.68
C LYS A 243 -18.66 -2.03 5.12
N GLU A 244 -17.88 -1.41 6.00
CA GLU A 244 -16.85 -0.44 5.66
C GLU A 244 -15.52 -1.10 5.31
N LEU A 245 -15.22 -2.19 6.01
CA LEU A 245 -14.14 -3.14 5.73
C LEU A 245 -14.72 -4.41 5.12
N LYS A 246 -14.00 -5.00 4.17
CA LYS A 246 -14.27 -6.35 3.66
C LYS A 246 -12.98 -7.14 3.49
N ASP A 247 -12.86 -8.23 4.22
CA ASP A 247 -11.88 -9.28 3.96
C ASP A 247 -12.37 -10.17 2.80
N ILE A 248 -11.50 -10.39 1.81
CA ILE A 248 -11.81 -11.06 0.55
C ILE A 248 -10.76 -12.16 0.33
N PRO A 249 -11.11 -13.44 0.58
CA PRO A 249 -10.22 -14.53 0.25
C PRO A 249 -10.10 -14.67 -1.27
N ILE A 250 -8.88 -14.84 -1.77
CA ILE A 250 -8.56 -15.18 -3.16
C ILE A 250 -7.59 -16.35 -3.18
N ASN A 251 -7.25 -16.85 -4.37
CA ASN A 251 -6.22 -17.88 -4.55
C ASN A 251 -5.09 -17.30 -5.40
N ALA A 252 -4.19 -16.57 -4.74
CA ALA A 252 -3.08 -15.87 -5.35
C ALA A 252 -1.87 -16.82 -5.48
N GLY A 253 -1.92 -17.71 -6.46
CA GLY A 253 -0.87 -18.69 -6.72
C GLY A 253 -1.41 -20.08 -7.03
N GLY A 254 -0.55 -21.10 -6.94
CA GLY A 254 -0.96 -22.51 -7.07
C GLY A 254 -0.44 -23.35 -5.90
N LEU A 255 -0.91 -24.60 -5.80
CA LEU A 255 -0.56 -25.60 -4.75
C LEU A 255 0.95 -25.79 -4.48
N PHE A 256 1.83 -25.33 -5.38
CA PHE A 256 3.29 -25.44 -5.26
C PHE A 256 3.99 -24.16 -4.75
N THR A 257 3.25 -23.09 -4.46
CA THR A 257 3.81 -21.79 -4.03
C THR A 257 3.57 -21.46 -2.55
N SER A 258 2.87 -22.31 -1.80
CA SER A 258 2.34 -22.08 -0.44
C SER A 258 3.36 -21.90 0.69
N TRP A 259 4.64 -21.66 0.39
CA TRP A 259 5.69 -21.46 1.40
C TRP A 259 6.86 -20.58 0.96
N ASN A 260 6.79 -19.94 -0.23
CA ASN A 260 7.93 -19.20 -0.78
C ASN A 260 7.57 -17.75 -1.20
N PRO A 261 8.56 -16.85 -1.31
CA PRO A 261 8.37 -15.44 -1.66
C PRO A 261 7.61 -15.16 -2.96
N MET A 262 7.35 -16.16 -3.80
CA MET A 262 6.63 -16.03 -5.05
C MET A 262 5.11 -16.02 -4.86
N SER A 263 4.51 -16.74 -3.89
CA SER A 263 3.05 -16.66 -3.64
C SER A 263 2.65 -15.27 -3.17
N HIS A 264 3.41 -14.72 -2.21
CA HIS A 264 3.18 -13.37 -1.70
C HIS A 264 3.31 -12.30 -2.81
N ASN A 265 4.14 -12.52 -3.83
CA ASN A 265 4.21 -11.62 -4.98
C ASN A 265 3.23 -11.98 -6.12
N ALA A 266 2.51 -13.11 -6.03
CA ALA A 266 1.62 -13.57 -7.09
C ALA A 266 0.38 -12.67 -7.22
N TYR A 267 -0.07 -12.04 -6.13
CA TYR A 267 -1.18 -11.07 -6.13
C TYR A 267 -1.06 -10.01 -7.23
N TRP A 268 0.17 -9.53 -7.52
CA TRP A 268 0.42 -8.49 -8.53
C TRP A 268 0.00 -8.89 -9.96
N LYS A 269 -0.18 -10.19 -10.21
CA LYS A 269 -0.58 -10.74 -11.51
C LYS A 269 -1.86 -11.56 -11.46
N ASP A 270 -2.47 -11.66 -10.28
CA ASP A 270 -3.60 -12.55 -10.04
C ASP A 270 -4.91 -11.96 -10.59
N ALA A 271 -5.67 -12.75 -11.35
CA ALA A 271 -6.91 -12.30 -11.99
C ALA A 271 -8.03 -12.02 -10.99
N ASP A 272 -8.06 -12.72 -9.86
CA ASP A 272 -9.00 -12.48 -8.78
C ASP A 272 -8.63 -11.22 -7.98
N PHE A 273 -7.45 -10.64 -8.22
CA PHE A 273 -7.06 -9.32 -7.71
C PHE A 273 -7.17 -8.20 -8.75
N TYR A 274 -6.49 -8.31 -9.89
CA TYR A 274 -6.40 -7.18 -10.84
C TYR A 274 -7.74 -6.85 -11.51
N ARG A 275 -8.64 -7.82 -11.70
CA ARG A 275 -9.98 -7.56 -12.29
C ARG A 275 -10.88 -6.75 -11.34
N PRO A 276 -11.02 -7.09 -10.05
CA PRO A 276 -11.70 -6.20 -9.10
C PRO A 276 -11.08 -4.80 -9.01
N VAL A 277 -9.74 -4.70 -9.02
CA VAL A 277 -9.04 -3.39 -9.02
C VAL A 277 -9.38 -2.59 -10.28
N ALA A 278 -9.40 -3.24 -11.45
CA ALA A 278 -9.81 -2.60 -12.70
C ALA A 278 -11.25 -2.10 -12.66
N ARG A 279 -12.19 -2.90 -12.15
CA ARG A 279 -13.60 -2.47 -11.96
C ARG A 279 -13.71 -1.28 -11.01
N LEU A 280 -12.92 -1.27 -9.94
CA LEU A 280 -12.89 -0.17 -8.98
C LEU A 280 -12.39 1.13 -9.61
N ILE A 281 -11.26 1.08 -10.31
CA ILE A 281 -10.69 2.23 -11.02
C ILE A 281 -11.65 2.69 -12.11
N ASN A 282 -12.27 1.78 -12.87
CA ASN A 282 -13.22 2.13 -13.92
C ASN A 282 -14.48 2.83 -13.37
N LYS A 283 -14.95 2.47 -12.18
CA LYS A 283 -16.02 3.19 -11.46
C LYS A 283 -15.59 4.59 -11.02
N ALA A 284 -14.29 4.79 -10.84
CA ALA A 284 -13.66 6.06 -10.55
C ALA A 284 -13.29 6.84 -11.82
N ILE A 285 -13.70 6.43 -13.02
CA ILE A 285 -13.61 7.27 -14.23
C ILE A 285 -14.96 7.93 -14.42
#